data_AF-A0AAN6ZK32-F1
#
_entry.id   AF-A0AAN6ZK32-F1
#
_cell.length_a   1.000
_cell.length_b   1.000
_cell.length_c   1.000
_cell.angle_alpha   90.00
_cell.angle_beta   90.00
_cell.angle_gamma   90.00
#
_symmetry.space_group_name_H-M   'P 1'
#
loop_
_entity.id
_entity.type
_entity.pdbx_description
1 polymer ?
#
loop_
_entity_poly.entity_id
_entity_poly.type
_entity_poly.pdbx_seq_one_letter_code
_entity_poly.pdbx_strand_id
1 'polypeptide(L)'
;MAPPPSSQPNRGPSSRPQGKKSPTAKKSIWLKLLTILGVLLPVYYLLEANLHRFYVFDVDELHGLTKRAVATYGNDTRAMADFIVRELDGQAGLSTYINRDEDWMFNNAGGAMGAMYIIHASITEYLIIFGSAIGTEGHSGRHTSDDYFYILSGVEMAYVPGQYEPEIYPPGSVHHLHRGHVKQYRMPEKCFALEYARGWIPPMLFFGFADFFTSTLDFPTLGKTVWITGREMLGNLARGKF
;
A
#
# COMPACT_ATOMS: atom_id res chain seq x y z
N MET A 1 25.03 -0.07 97.13
CA MET A 1 25.83 0.07 95.90
C MET A 1 25.09 -0.65 94.78
N ALA A 2 24.50 0.09 93.85
CA ALA A 2 23.75 -0.46 92.71
C ALA A 2 24.73 -0.91 91.60
N PRO A 3 24.45 -2.02 90.89
CA PRO A 3 25.24 -2.42 89.72
C PRO A 3 24.93 -1.52 88.50
N PRO A 4 25.88 -1.36 87.56
CA PRO A 4 25.79 -0.39 86.46
C PRO A 4 24.78 -0.81 85.38
N PRO A 5 24.26 0.14 84.58
CA PRO A 5 23.19 -0.12 83.63
C PRO A 5 23.68 -0.92 82.40
N SER A 6 22.88 -1.90 82.01
CA SER A 6 23.03 -2.73 80.81
C SER A 6 22.87 -1.90 79.53
N SER A 7 23.86 -1.97 78.64
CA SER A 7 23.83 -1.37 77.31
C SER A 7 22.80 -2.04 76.40
N GLN A 8 21.84 -1.27 75.89
CA GLN A 8 20.96 -1.72 74.81
C GLN A 8 21.69 -1.67 73.46
N PRO A 9 21.52 -2.67 72.58
CA PRO A 9 22.08 -2.61 71.24
C PRO A 9 21.23 -1.76 70.29
N ASN A 10 21.95 -0.92 69.56
CA ASN A 10 21.50 0.03 68.54
C ASN A 10 20.74 -0.70 67.40
N ARG A 11 19.44 -0.40 67.19
CA ARG A 11 18.67 -0.91 66.05
C ARG A 11 18.86 0.02 64.84
N GLY A 12 19.73 -0.37 63.92
CA GLY A 12 19.81 0.23 62.57
C GLY A 12 18.55 -0.05 61.72
N PRO A 13 18.35 0.71 60.62
CA PRO A 13 17.10 0.72 59.87
C PRO A 13 16.87 -0.60 59.11
N SER A 14 15.63 -1.13 59.15
CA SER A 14 15.23 -2.30 58.37
C SER A 14 15.14 -1.94 56.89
N SER A 15 16.09 -2.40 56.08
CA SER A 15 15.97 -2.40 54.63
C SER A 15 14.99 -3.50 54.21
N ARG A 16 13.85 -3.12 53.62
CA ARG A 16 13.01 -4.06 52.86
C ARG A 16 13.83 -4.58 51.68
N PRO A 17 13.86 -5.90 51.39
CA PRO A 17 14.47 -6.38 50.16
C PRO A 17 13.60 -5.93 48.98
N GLN A 18 14.12 -5.02 48.15
CA GLN A 18 13.58 -4.78 46.82
C GLN A 18 13.74 -6.07 46.01
N GLY A 19 12.61 -6.69 45.66
CA GLY A 19 12.59 -7.90 44.84
C GLY A 19 13.30 -7.67 43.50
N LYS A 20 14.43 -8.34 43.29
CA LYS A 20 15.07 -8.44 41.98
C LYS A 20 14.10 -9.17 41.04
N LYS A 21 13.50 -8.46 40.07
CA LYS A 21 12.71 -9.08 38.98
C LYS A 21 13.60 -10.14 38.31
N SER A 22 13.14 -11.39 38.33
CA SER A 22 13.93 -12.54 37.89
C SER A 22 14.20 -12.51 36.37
N PRO A 23 15.42 -12.88 35.92
CA PRO A 23 15.79 -12.91 34.49
C PRO A 23 15.05 -13.99 33.67
N THR A 24 14.29 -14.86 34.33
CA THR A 24 13.48 -15.94 33.72
C THR A 24 12.30 -15.42 32.90
N ALA A 25 11.67 -14.31 33.31
CA ALA A 25 10.54 -13.74 32.57
C ALA A 25 10.95 -13.20 31.18
N LYS A 26 12.14 -12.58 31.09
CA LYS A 26 12.68 -12.11 29.79
C LYS A 26 13.01 -13.27 28.86
N LYS A 27 13.63 -14.35 29.37
CA LYS A 27 13.94 -15.55 28.57
C LYS A 27 12.67 -16.23 28.00
N SER A 28 11.57 -16.24 28.76
CA SER A 28 10.28 -16.79 28.30
C SER A 28 9.67 -15.98 27.14
N ILE A 29 9.77 -14.65 27.17
CA ILE A 29 9.27 -13.78 26.09
C ILE A 29 10.08 -13.98 24.80
N TRP A 30 11.42 -14.01 24.91
CA TRP A 30 12.29 -14.26 23.76
C TRP A 30 12.04 -15.62 23.11
N LEU A 31 11.82 -16.67 23.92
CA LEU A 31 11.49 -17.98 23.38
C LEU A 31 10.15 -17.98 22.63
N LYS A 32 9.10 -17.33 23.17
CA LYS A 32 7.81 -17.18 22.49
C LYS A 32 7.92 -16.42 21.17
N LEU A 33 8.67 -15.31 21.16
CA LEU A 33 8.91 -14.53 19.94
C LEU A 33 9.65 -15.35 18.89
N LEU A 34 10.70 -16.08 19.29
CA LEU A 34 11.44 -16.96 18.39
C LEU A 34 10.55 -18.09 17.84
N THR A 35 9.66 -18.66 18.66
CA THR A 35 8.70 -19.67 18.19
C THR A 35 7.70 -19.09 17.19
N ILE A 36 7.11 -17.93 17.49
CA ILE A 36 6.20 -17.24 16.58
C ILE A 36 6.91 -16.92 15.26
N LEU A 37 8.12 -16.37 15.33
CA LEU A 37 8.92 -16.07 14.15
C LEU A 37 9.27 -17.34 13.35
N GLY A 38 9.62 -18.43 14.05
CA GLY A 38 9.93 -19.73 13.45
C GLY A 38 8.76 -20.37 12.71
N VAL A 39 7.51 -19.99 13.02
CA VAL A 39 6.31 -20.44 12.29
C VAL A 39 5.91 -19.43 11.21
N LEU A 40 5.91 -18.13 11.52
CA LEU A 40 5.45 -17.10 10.59
C LEU A 40 6.39 -16.93 9.39
N LEU A 41 7.71 -17.06 9.57
CA LEU A 41 8.65 -16.91 8.46
C LEU A 41 8.45 -17.98 7.38
N PRO A 42 8.44 -19.30 7.68
CA PRO A 42 8.15 -20.31 6.66
C PRO A 42 6.81 -20.11 5.95
N VAL A 43 5.75 -19.74 6.70
CA VAL A 43 4.44 -19.47 6.11
C VAL A 43 4.51 -18.28 5.16
N TYR A 44 5.16 -17.18 5.56
CA TYR A 44 5.37 -16.02 4.71
C TYR A 44 6.14 -16.40 3.45
N TYR A 45 7.27 -17.11 3.56
CA TYR A 45 8.05 -17.54 2.39
C TYR A 45 7.25 -18.46 1.45
N LEU A 46 6.39 -19.32 1.99
CA LEU A 46 5.50 -20.16 1.19
C LEU A 46 4.47 -19.34 0.43
N LEU A 47 3.81 -18.39 1.10
CA LEU A 47 2.84 -17.48 0.49
C LEU A 47 3.51 -16.61 -0.58
N GLU A 48 4.68 -16.06 -0.27
CA GLU A 48 5.49 -15.24 -1.18
C GLU A 48 5.86 -16.02 -2.45
N ALA A 49 6.33 -17.26 -2.33
CA ALA A 49 6.67 -18.10 -3.47
C ALA A 49 5.46 -18.44 -4.36
N ASN A 50 4.25 -18.37 -3.80
CA ASN A 50 2.99 -18.70 -4.47
C ASN A 50 2.11 -17.48 -4.71
N LEU A 51 2.65 -16.26 -4.59
CA LEU A 51 1.85 -15.03 -4.58
C LEU A 51 1.04 -14.86 -5.88
N HIS A 52 1.62 -15.29 -7.01
CA HIS A 52 0.97 -15.29 -8.32
C HIS A 52 -0.35 -16.06 -8.39
N ARG A 53 -0.56 -17.05 -7.52
CA ARG A 53 -1.80 -17.84 -7.49
C ARG A 53 -3.00 -17.07 -6.96
N PHE A 54 -2.73 -15.96 -6.27
CA PHE A 54 -3.78 -15.08 -5.77
C PHE A 54 -4.17 -14.02 -6.79
N TYR A 55 -3.43 -13.86 -7.89
CA TYR A 55 -3.72 -12.81 -8.86
C TYR A 55 -4.92 -13.16 -9.74
N VAL A 56 -5.83 -12.21 -9.92
CA VAL A 56 -6.98 -12.36 -10.84
C VAL A 56 -6.82 -11.55 -12.11
N PHE A 57 -5.97 -10.53 -12.14
CA PHE A 57 -5.71 -9.75 -13.34
C PHE A 57 -4.45 -10.21 -14.05
N ASP A 58 -4.51 -10.28 -15.38
CA ASP A 58 -3.35 -10.49 -16.23
C ASP A 58 -2.81 -9.14 -16.76
N VAL A 59 -1.48 -8.99 -16.75
CA VAL A 59 -0.81 -7.74 -17.13
C VAL A 59 -0.97 -7.46 -18.64
N ASP A 60 -0.86 -8.49 -19.47
CA ASP A 60 -0.97 -8.34 -20.92
C ASP A 60 -2.41 -8.09 -21.34
N GLU A 61 -3.38 -8.72 -20.67
CA GLU A 61 -4.81 -8.44 -20.88
C GLU A 61 -5.18 -7.00 -20.49
N LEU A 62 -4.68 -6.49 -19.35
CA LEU A 62 -4.86 -5.09 -18.96
C LEU A 62 -4.18 -4.14 -19.95
N HIS A 63 -2.98 -4.45 -20.45
CA HIS A 63 -2.34 -3.62 -21.47
C HIS A 63 -3.13 -3.61 -22.79
N GLY A 64 -3.64 -4.78 -23.18
CA GLY A 64 -4.51 -4.91 -24.35
C GLY A 64 -5.80 -4.11 -24.21
N LEU A 65 -6.44 -4.16 -23.03
CA LEU A 65 -7.66 -3.42 -22.73
C LEU A 65 -7.45 -1.90 -22.77
N THR A 66 -6.38 -1.43 -22.14
CA THR A 66 -6.04 0.00 -22.09
C THR A 66 -5.69 0.55 -23.48
N LYS A 67 -4.95 -0.20 -24.30
CA LYS A 67 -4.71 0.17 -25.71
C LYS A 67 -6.00 0.29 -26.51
N ARG A 68 -6.96 -0.64 -26.33
CA ARG A 68 -8.28 -0.53 -26.98
C ARG A 68 -9.05 0.70 -26.52
N ALA A 69 -9.01 1.01 -25.23
CA ALA A 69 -9.65 2.21 -24.68
C ALA A 69 -9.05 3.49 -25.30
N VAL A 70 -7.72 3.60 -25.33
CA VAL A 70 -7.00 4.73 -25.93
C VAL A 70 -7.33 4.88 -27.42
N ALA A 71 -7.28 3.79 -28.18
CA ALA A 71 -7.56 3.80 -29.61
C ALA A 71 -9.02 4.18 -29.93
N THR A 72 -9.97 3.84 -29.05
CA THR A 72 -11.40 4.09 -29.27
C THR A 72 -11.81 5.50 -28.86
N TYR A 73 -11.28 6.01 -27.74
CA TYR A 73 -11.79 7.22 -27.09
C TYR A 73 -10.80 8.41 -27.10
N GLY A 74 -9.57 8.22 -27.59
CA GLY A 74 -8.61 9.30 -27.83
C GLY A 74 -8.18 10.05 -26.57
N ASN A 75 -8.80 11.20 -26.29
CA ASN A 75 -8.49 12.02 -25.10
C ASN A 75 -9.64 12.08 -24.08
N ASP A 76 -10.73 11.33 -24.32
CA ASP A 76 -11.87 11.25 -23.40
C ASP A 76 -11.60 10.22 -22.28
N THR A 77 -10.93 10.70 -21.22
CA THR A 77 -10.57 9.90 -20.05
C THR A 77 -11.78 9.26 -19.37
N ARG A 78 -12.93 9.95 -19.35
CA ARG A 78 -14.16 9.42 -18.73
C ARG A 78 -14.67 8.22 -19.51
N ALA A 79 -14.80 8.36 -20.82
CA ALA A 79 -15.26 7.27 -21.68
C ALA A 79 -14.31 6.06 -21.63
N MET A 80 -13.00 6.29 -21.48
CA MET A 80 -12.03 5.20 -21.28
C MET A 80 -12.23 4.47 -19.95
N ALA A 81 -12.40 5.20 -18.84
CA ALA A 81 -12.62 4.61 -17.52
C ALA A 81 -13.91 3.78 -17.52
N ASP A 82 -15.01 4.33 -18.06
CA ASP A 82 -16.29 3.64 -18.19
C ASP A 82 -16.17 2.36 -19.04
N PHE A 83 -15.43 2.43 -20.15
CA PHE A 83 -15.16 1.28 -21.01
C PHE A 83 -14.36 0.20 -20.27
N ILE A 84 -13.29 0.57 -19.57
CA ILE A 84 -12.44 -0.38 -18.83
C ILE A 84 -13.27 -1.10 -17.76
N VAL A 85 -14.01 -0.37 -16.93
CA VAL A 85 -14.84 -0.95 -15.86
C VAL A 85 -15.88 -1.90 -16.47
N ARG A 86 -16.55 -1.50 -17.55
CA ARG A 86 -17.55 -2.34 -18.23
C ARG A 86 -16.95 -3.63 -18.79
N GLU A 87 -15.79 -3.56 -19.45
CA GLU A 87 -15.13 -4.73 -20.04
C GLU A 87 -14.61 -5.70 -18.98
N LEU A 88 -14.15 -5.19 -17.83
CA LEU A 88 -13.74 -6.03 -16.71
C LEU A 88 -14.96 -6.65 -16.01
N ASP A 89 -16.03 -5.89 -15.81
CA ASP A 89 -17.26 -6.40 -15.19
C ASP A 89 -17.99 -7.43 -16.08
N GLY A 90 -17.86 -7.31 -17.41
CA GLY A 90 -18.43 -8.28 -18.36
C GLY A 90 -17.75 -9.65 -18.36
N GLN A 91 -16.59 -9.79 -17.72
CA GLN A 91 -15.87 -11.05 -17.63
C GLN A 91 -16.35 -11.86 -16.42
N ALA A 92 -16.90 -13.05 -16.68
CA ALA A 92 -17.48 -13.90 -15.63
C ALA A 92 -16.53 -14.20 -14.46
N GLY A 93 -15.22 -14.29 -14.72
CA GLY A 93 -14.19 -14.53 -13.70
C GLY A 93 -13.82 -13.30 -12.86
N LEU A 94 -14.13 -12.09 -13.33
CA LEU A 94 -13.73 -10.82 -12.69
C LEU A 94 -14.91 -10.06 -12.09
N SER A 95 -16.11 -10.18 -12.66
CA SER A 95 -17.31 -9.39 -12.29
C SER A 95 -17.60 -9.33 -10.78
N THR A 96 -17.29 -10.40 -10.05
CA THR A 96 -17.50 -10.46 -8.59
C THR A 96 -16.49 -9.64 -7.78
N TYR A 97 -15.39 -9.21 -8.39
CA TYR A 97 -14.28 -8.49 -7.79
C TYR A 97 -14.19 -7.03 -8.24
N ILE A 98 -15.06 -6.59 -9.15
CA ILE A 98 -15.09 -5.22 -9.69
C ILE A 98 -16.04 -4.34 -8.86
N ASN A 99 -15.51 -3.22 -8.38
CA ASN A 99 -16.28 -2.14 -7.79
C ASN A 99 -16.88 -1.26 -8.90
N ARG A 100 -18.21 -1.18 -8.92
CA ARG A 100 -18.99 -0.41 -9.91
C ARG A 100 -19.27 1.02 -9.45
N ASP A 101 -19.04 1.32 -8.18
CA ASP A 101 -19.29 2.65 -7.62
C ASP A 101 -18.10 3.56 -7.94
N GLU A 102 -18.30 4.58 -8.79
CA GLU A 102 -17.29 5.57 -9.21
C GLU A 102 -16.94 6.55 -8.06
N ASP A 103 -16.39 6.02 -6.98
CA ASP A 103 -16.00 6.78 -5.80
C ASP A 103 -14.63 7.44 -6.00
N TRP A 104 -14.60 8.69 -6.45
CA TRP A 104 -13.36 9.47 -6.54
C TRP A 104 -12.92 10.06 -5.21
N MET A 105 -11.63 9.98 -4.90
CA MET A 105 -11.03 10.62 -3.74
C MET A 105 -9.65 11.19 -4.07
N PHE A 106 -9.23 12.24 -3.37
CA PHE A 106 -7.85 12.72 -3.47
C PHE A 106 -6.89 11.70 -2.84
N ASN A 107 -5.70 11.61 -3.41
CA ASN A 107 -4.59 10.81 -2.93
C ASN A 107 -3.34 11.68 -2.86
N ASN A 108 -2.76 11.79 -1.66
CA ASN A 108 -1.54 12.55 -1.39
C ASN A 108 -0.49 11.59 -0.82
N ALA A 109 0.60 11.39 -1.57
CA ALA A 109 1.69 10.51 -1.15
C ALA A 109 3.00 10.88 -1.87
N GLY A 110 4.12 10.85 -1.13
CA GLY A 110 5.44 11.11 -1.69
C GLY A 110 5.63 12.53 -2.22
N GLY A 111 4.86 13.50 -1.72
CA GLY A 111 4.82 14.87 -2.22
C GLY A 111 3.94 15.07 -3.46
N ALA A 112 3.44 13.99 -4.07
CA ALA A 112 2.53 14.05 -5.20
C ALA A 112 1.08 14.10 -4.73
N MET A 113 0.25 14.82 -5.49
CA MET A 113 -1.20 14.86 -5.31
C MET A 113 -1.91 14.46 -6.60
N GLY A 114 -2.88 13.56 -6.49
CA GLY A 114 -3.76 13.18 -7.58
C GLY A 114 -5.15 12.82 -7.06
N ALA A 115 -5.98 12.30 -7.94
CA ALA A 115 -7.25 11.69 -7.59
C ALA A 115 -7.24 10.22 -8.03
N MET A 116 -7.91 9.37 -7.25
CA MET A 116 -8.06 7.96 -7.56
C MET A 116 -9.52 7.50 -7.49
N TYR A 117 -9.83 6.51 -8.33
CA TYR A 117 -11.05 5.71 -8.31
C TYR A 117 -10.67 4.23 -8.21
N ILE A 118 -11.14 3.54 -7.16
CA ILE A 118 -10.83 2.13 -6.91
C ILE A 118 -11.78 1.23 -7.69
N ILE A 119 -11.24 0.47 -8.66
CA ILE A 119 -11.95 -0.57 -9.42
C ILE A 119 -11.84 -1.91 -8.69
N HIS A 120 -10.71 -2.20 -8.05
CA HIS A 120 -10.49 -3.41 -7.25
C HIS A 120 -9.48 -3.14 -6.12
N ALA A 121 -9.67 -3.78 -4.97
CA ALA A 121 -8.65 -3.87 -3.93
C ALA A 121 -8.75 -5.18 -3.15
N SER A 122 -7.62 -5.87 -2.96
CA SER A 122 -7.41 -7.04 -2.10
C SER A 122 -6.09 -6.91 -1.33
N ILE A 123 -5.72 -7.91 -0.53
CA ILE A 123 -4.43 -7.98 0.16
C ILE A 123 -3.27 -8.13 -0.84
N THR A 124 -3.52 -8.75 -2.00
CA THR A 124 -2.47 -9.01 -3.01
C THR A 124 -2.55 -8.18 -4.29
N GLU A 125 -3.65 -7.48 -4.55
CA GLU A 125 -3.81 -6.67 -5.78
C GLU A 125 -4.64 -5.41 -5.52
N TYR A 126 -4.39 -4.35 -6.30
CA TYR A 126 -5.41 -3.34 -6.54
C TYR A 126 -5.41 -2.93 -8.01
N LEU A 127 -6.56 -2.42 -8.44
CA LEU A 127 -6.73 -1.79 -9.75
C LEU A 127 -7.47 -0.48 -9.55
N ILE A 128 -6.86 0.63 -9.95
CA ILE A 128 -7.44 1.97 -9.80
C ILE A 128 -7.28 2.78 -11.08
N ILE A 129 -8.13 3.77 -11.28
CA ILE A 129 -7.78 4.90 -12.14
C ILE A 129 -7.11 5.93 -11.26
N PHE A 130 -5.89 6.34 -11.61
CA PHE A 130 -5.17 7.41 -10.92
C PHE A 130 -4.73 8.49 -11.90
N GLY A 131 -4.72 9.73 -11.46
CA GLY A 131 -4.17 10.82 -12.25
C GLY A 131 -4.39 12.20 -11.65
N SER A 132 -4.00 13.21 -12.41
CA SER A 132 -4.23 14.61 -12.09
C SER A 132 -4.72 15.35 -13.33
N ALA A 133 -5.70 16.22 -13.16
CA ALA A 133 -6.18 17.10 -14.22
C ALA A 133 -5.24 18.30 -14.47
N ILE A 134 -4.32 18.58 -13.55
CA ILE A 134 -3.47 19.78 -13.55
C ILE A 134 -1.97 19.47 -13.36
N GLY A 135 -1.61 18.19 -13.44
CA GLY A 135 -0.25 17.69 -13.21
C GLY A 135 0.06 17.36 -11.75
N THR A 136 1.16 16.63 -11.56
CA THR A 136 1.69 16.19 -10.27
C THR A 136 3.14 15.73 -10.40
N GLU A 137 3.92 15.78 -9.32
CA GLU A 137 5.27 15.21 -9.28
C GLU A 137 5.62 14.76 -7.87
N GLY A 138 6.47 13.75 -7.74
CA GLY A 138 6.90 13.29 -6.43
C GLY A 138 7.75 12.03 -6.45
N HIS A 139 7.93 11.49 -5.26
CA HIS A 139 8.62 10.23 -5.01
C HIS A 139 7.65 9.07 -5.27
N SER A 140 8.05 8.07 -6.05
CA SER A 140 7.17 6.93 -6.39
C SER A 140 6.76 6.10 -5.17
N GLY A 141 7.64 6.03 -4.17
CA GLY A 141 7.51 5.11 -3.04
C GLY A 141 8.36 3.86 -3.27
N ARG A 142 8.68 3.14 -2.19
CA ARG A 142 9.35 1.84 -2.24
C ARG A 142 8.35 0.78 -1.83
N HIS A 143 7.74 0.13 -2.80
CA HIS A 143 6.61 -0.75 -2.57
C HIS A 143 7.00 -2.22 -2.44
N THR A 144 6.11 -2.98 -1.81
CA THR A 144 6.16 -4.45 -1.67
C THR A 144 5.40 -5.17 -2.80
N SER A 145 5.05 -4.44 -3.85
CA SER A 145 4.37 -4.87 -5.08
C SER A 145 5.13 -4.39 -6.31
N ASP A 146 4.86 -5.03 -7.44
CA ASP A 146 5.07 -4.44 -8.76
C ASP A 146 3.87 -3.54 -9.10
N ASP A 147 4.14 -2.34 -9.60
CA ASP A 147 3.11 -1.37 -9.99
C ASP A 147 3.22 -1.05 -11.49
N TYR A 148 2.09 -1.12 -12.18
CA TYR A 148 1.96 -0.92 -13.62
C TYR A 148 1.04 0.27 -13.89
N PHE A 149 1.57 1.30 -14.53
CA PHE A 149 0.81 2.47 -14.95
C PHE A 149 0.57 2.40 -16.45
N TYR A 150 -0.63 1.97 -16.85
CA TYR A 150 -1.05 1.99 -18.25
C TYR A 150 -1.60 3.37 -18.59
N ILE A 151 -0.86 4.14 -19.37
CA ILE A 151 -1.19 5.56 -19.61
C ILE A 151 -2.42 5.65 -20.51
N LEU A 152 -3.49 6.25 -19.99
CA LEU A 152 -4.75 6.45 -20.72
C LEU A 152 -4.76 7.78 -21.47
N SER A 153 -4.28 8.83 -20.82
CA SER A 153 -4.22 10.17 -21.41
C SER A 153 -3.08 10.97 -20.79
N GLY A 154 -2.53 11.94 -21.53
CA GLY A 154 -1.39 12.73 -21.07
C GLY A 154 -0.06 11.99 -21.21
N VAL A 155 0.96 12.46 -20.48
CA VAL A 155 2.30 11.88 -20.47
C VAL A 155 2.76 11.74 -19.03
N GLU A 156 3.23 10.54 -18.67
CA GLU A 156 3.99 10.31 -17.46
C GLU A 156 5.48 10.33 -17.79
N MET A 157 6.28 10.91 -16.90
CA MET A 157 7.72 10.93 -16.94
C MET A 157 8.26 10.27 -15.69
N ALA A 158 9.34 9.51 -15.82
CA ALA A 158 10.03 8.92 -14.67
C ALA A 158 11.54 9.08 -14.79
N TYR A 159 12.21 9.08 -13.65
CA TYR A 159 13.65 9.30 -13.59
C TYR A 159 14.26 8.61 -12.37
N VAL A 160 15.50 8.12 -12.53
CA VAL A 160 16.33 7.59 -11.43
C VAL A 160 17.63 8.38 -11.30
N PRO A 161 18.08 8.70 -10.07
CA PRO A 161 19.33 9.43 -9.84
C PRO A 161 20.52 8.86 -10.62
N GLY A 162 21.23 9.72 -11.35
CA GLY A 162 22.42 9.37 -12.12
C GLY A 162 22.17 9.16 -13.61
N GLN A 163 20.91 9.12 -14.05
CA GLN A 163 20.58 9.38 -15.46
C GLN A 163 20.53 10.90 -15.71
N TYR A 164 20.48 11.32 -16.96
CA TYR A 164 20.33 12.75 -17.30
C TYR A 164 19.12 13.03 -18.20
N GLU A 165 18.51 11.97 -18.73
CA GLU A 165 17.29 12.05 -19.54
C GLU A 165 16.14 11.33 -18.84
N PRO A 166 14.90 11.85 -18.94
CA PRO A 166 13.73 11.18 -18.38
C PRO A 166 13.30 10.00 -19.26
N GLU A 167 12.73 8.99 -18.62
CA GLU A 167 11.87 8.01 -19.27
C GLU A 167 10.52 8.68 -19.59
N ILE A 168 10.00 8.51 -20.80
CA ILE A 168 8.76 9.15 -21.28
C ILE A 168 7.73 8.08 -21.63
N TYR A 169 6.56 8.20 -21.02
CA TYR A 169 5.44 7.26 -21.17
C TYR A 169 4.20 7.97 -21.74
N PRO A 170 3.98 7.92 -23.07
CA PRO A 170 2.80 8.49 -23.73
C PRO A 170 1.56 7.57 -23.63
N PRO A 171 0.37 8.01 -24.08
CA PRO A 171 -0.84 7.18 -24.06
C PRO A 171 -0.66 5.84 -24.78
N GLY A 172 -1.17 4.76 -24.18
CA GLY A 172 -1.02 3.38 -24.65
C GLY A 172 0.29 2.68 -24.28
N SER A 173 1.23 3.40 -23.66
CA SER A 173 2.43 2.82 -23.05
C SER A 173 2.16 2.29 -21.63
N VAL A 174 3.13 1.58 -21.06
CA VAL A 174 3.09 1.11 -19.68
C VAL A 174 4.39 1.49 -18.98
N HIS A 175 4.29 2.18 -17.85
CA HIS A 175 5.40 2.33 -16.92
C HIS A 175 5.31 1.22 -15.87
N HIS A 176 6.29 0.30 -15.89
CA HIS A 176 6.40 -0.76 -14.89
C HIS A 176 7.43 -0.35 -13.82
N LEU A 177 6.93 -0.06 -12.63
CA LEU A 177 7.74 0.14 -11.44
C LEU A 177 7.93 -1.19 -10.71
N HIS A 178 9.13 -1.74 -10.81
CA HIS A 178 9.47 -2.99 -10.16
C HIS A 178 9.40 -2.89 -8.63
N ARG A 179 9.00 -3.99 -8.00
CA ARG A 179 9.01 -4.10 -6.54
C ARG A 179 10.35 -3.69 -5.92
N GLY A 180 10.28 -2.85 -4.89
CA GLY A 180 11.44 -2.34 -4.16
C GLY A 180 12.24 -1.24 -4.88
N HIS A 181 11.93 -0.94 -6.14
CA HIS A 181 12.54 0.18 -6.86
C HIS A 181 11.91 1.50 -6.45
N VAL A 182 12.60 2.58 -6.76
CA VAL A 182 12.19 3.95 -6.48
C VAL A 182 12.54 4.81 -7.69
N LYS A 183 11.62 5.67 -8.08
CA LYS A 183 11.83 6.72 -9.08
C LYS A 183 11.28 8.06 -8.58
N GLN A 184 11.79 9.15 -9.13
CA GLN A 184 10.97 10.36 -9.24
C GLN A 184 10.01 10.13 -10.40
N TYR A 185 8.75 10.48 -10.22
CA TYR A 185 7.79 10.49 -11.31
C TYR A 185 7.13 11.86 -11.41
N ARG A 186 6.62 12.17 -12.60
CA ARG A 186 5.93 13.42 -12.90
C ARG A 186 4.89 13.20 -13.99
N MET A 187 3.73 13.79 -13.79
CA MET A 187 2.72 14.05 -14.81
C MET A 187 2.69 15.56 -15.03
N PRO A 188 3.33 16.12 -16.07
CA PRO A 188 3.51 17.57 -16.17
C PRO A 188 2.22 18.37 -16.31
N GLU A 189 1.23 17.79 -17.00
CA GLU A 189 -0.08 18.37 -17.26
C GLU A 189 -1.18 17.35 -16.90
N LYS A 190 -2.38 17.47 -17.49
CA LYS A 190 -3.43 16.46 -17.39
C LYS A 190 -2.87 15.08 -17.79
N CYS A 191 -2.87 14.14 -16.86
CA CYS A 191 -2.49 12.76 -17.11
C CYS A 191 -3.30 11.81 -16.23
N PHE A 192 -3.75 10.70 -16.80
CA PHE A 192 -4.46 9.63 -16.11
C PHE A 192 -3.98 8.28 -16.61
N ALA A 193 -3.86 7.33 -15.70
CA ALA A 193 -3.46 5.96 -15.96
C ALA A 193 -4.45 4.98 -15.31
N LEU A 194 -4.58 3.79 -15.90
CA LEU A 194 -5.03 2.62 -15.17
C LEU A 194 -3.81 2.10 -14.41
N GLU A 195 -3.88 2.11 -13.09
CA GLU A 195 -2.80 1.68 -12.22
C GLU A 195 -3.16 0.32 -11.62
N TYR A 196 -2.30 -0.66 -11.87
CA TYR A 196 -2.43 -2.01 -11.37
C TYR A 196 -1.23 -2.35 -10.50
N ALA A 197 -1.47 -2.71 -9.24
CA ALA A 197 -0.43 -3.22 -8.36
C ALA A 197 -0.68 -4.69 -8.06
N ARG A 198 0.40 -5.48 -8.05
CA ARG A 198 0.38 -6.89 -7.64
C ARG A 198 1.55 -7.22 -6.71
N GLY A 199 1.21 -7.80 -5.56
CA GLY A 199 2.13 -8.04 -4.47
C GLY A 199 1.47 -7.73 -3.13
N TRP A 200 2.23 -7.58 -2.04
CA TRP A 200 1.59 -7.26 -0.76
C TRP A 200 1.15 -5.80 -0.71
N ILE A 201 -0.16 -5.55 -0.76
CA ILE A 201 -0.76 -4.21 -0.80
C ILE A 201 -0.79 -3.50 0.56
N PRO A 202 -1.17 -4.14 1.69
CA PRO A 202 -1.31 -3.42 2.96
C PRO A 202 -0.06 -2.64 3.42
N PRO A 203 1.18 -3.12 3.22
CA PRO A 203 2.37 -2.34 3.55
C PRO A 203 2.52 -1.06 2.72
N MET A 204 1.96 -0.99 1.51
CA MET A 204 1.99 0.22 0.68
C MET A 204 1.14 1.35 1.29
N LEU A 205 0.09 1.01 2.03
CA LEU A 205 -0.82 1.99 2.64
C LEU A 205 -0.10 2.92 3.63
N PHE A 206 1.01 2.49 4.24
CA PHE A 206 1.81 3.38 5.09
C PHE A 206 2.39 4.54 4.30
N PHE A 207 2.86 4.30 3.07
CA PHE A 207 3.30 5.35 2.17
C PHE A 207 2.11 6.17 1.67
N GLY A 208 1.04 5.51 1.23
CA GLY A 208 -0.19 6.15 0.76
C GLY A 208 -0.86 7.08 1.79
N PHE A 209 -0.65 6.84 3.09
CA PHE A 209 -1.19 7.68 4.16
C PHE A 209 -0.19 8.66 4.79
N ALA A 210 1.10 8.61 4.43
CA ALA A 210 2.14 9.38 5.11
C ALA A 210 1.89 10.89 5.04
N ASP A 211 1.55 11.40 3.85
CA ASP A 211 1.33 12.84 3.65
C ASP A 211 0.00 13.31 4.25
N PHE A 212 -0.99 12.43 4.42
CA PHE A 212 -2.20 12.77 5.17
C PHE A 212 -1.88 13.12 6.62
N PHE A 213 -1.02 12.32 7.27
CA PHE A 213 -0.68 12.55 8.68
C PHE A 213 0.40 13.61 8.91
N THR A 214 1.22 13.89 7.90
CA THR A 214 2.39 14.77 8.06
C THR A 214 2.32 16.07 7.25
N SER A 215 1.38 16.18 6.30
CA SER A 215 1.25 17.35 5.41
C SER A 215 -0.17 17.90 5.38
N THR A 216 -1.13 17.18 4.76
CA THR A 216 -2.44 17.77 4.43
C THR A 216 -3.38 17.84 5.62
N LEU A 217 -3.31 16.87 6.55
CA LEU A 217 -4.23 16.71 7.68
C LEU A 217 -5.71 16.66 7.25
N ASP A 218 -5.98 16.22 6.02
CA ASP A 218 -7.33 16.09 5.46
C ASP A 218 -8.00 14.79 5.98
N PHE A 219 -8.47 14.85 7.23
CA PHE A 219 -9.16 13.74 7.88
C PHE A 219 -10.45 13.30 7.16
N PRO A 220 -11.28 14.19 6.59
CA PRO A 220 -12.41 13.78 5.76
C PRO A 220 -12.00 12.88 4.58
N THR A 221 -10.99 13.27 3.80
CA THR A 221 -10.49 12.43 2.69
C THR A 221 -9.89 11.14 3.21
N LEU A 222 -9.10 11.17 4.29
CA LEU A 222 -8.57 9.96 4.92
C LEU A 222 -9.68 8.99 5.33
N GLY A 223 -10.74 9.49 5.97
CA GLY A 223 -11.89 8.68 6.38
C GLY A 223 -12.60 8.03 5.19
N LYS A 224 -12.79 8.77 4.10
CA LYS A 224 -13.34 8.25 2.84
C LYS A 224 -12.45 7.15 2.26
N THR A 225 -11.14 7.38 2.17
CA THR A 225 -10.18 6.41 1.63
C THR A 225 -10.13 5.13 2.46
N VAL A 226 -10.06 5.25 3.80
CA VAL A 226 -10.07 4.08 4.70
C VAL A 226 -11.36 3.29 4.56
N TRP A 227 -12.51 3.97 4.47
CA TRP A 227 -13.80 3.29 4.30
C TRP A 227 -13.89 2.51 2.99
N ILE A 228 -13.56 3.15 1.86
CA ILE A 228 -13.67 2.51 0.54
C ILE A 228 -12.64 1.38 0.41
N THR A 229 -11.37 1.63 0.71
CA THR A 229 -10.32 0.59 0.66
C THR A 229 -10.65 -0.57 1.58
N GLY A 230 -11.13 -0.30 2.80
CA GLY A 230 -11.55 -1.33 3.74
C GLY A 230 -12.75 -2.14 3.25
N ARG A 231 -13.79 -1.49 2.70
CA ARG A 231 -14.96 -2.13 2.11
C ARG A 231 -14.56 -3.10 1.00
N GLU A 232 -13.74 -2.63 0.05
CA GLU A 232 -13.31 -3.45 -1.09
C GLU A 232 -12.38 -4.59 -0.66
N MET A 233 -11.35 -4.29 0.15
CA MET A 233 -10.36 -5.28 0.58
C MET A 233 -10.97 -6.38 1.45
N LEU A 234 -11.82 -6.02 2.43
CA LEU A 234 -12.52 -7.00 3.26
C LEU A 234 -13.61 -7.74 2.49
N GLY A 235 -14.30 -7.06 1.57
CA GLY A 235 -15.31 -7.68 0.71
C GLY A 235 -14.71 -8.74 -0.21
N ASN A 236 -13.55 -8.46 -0.82
CA ASN A 236 -12.81 -9.42 -1.63
C ASN A 236 -12.27 -10.57 -0.78
N LEU A 237 -11.73 -10.28 0.42
CA LEU A 237 -11.29 -11.32 1.34
C LEU A 237 -12.42 -12.29 1.73
N ALA A 238 -13.63 -11.77 2.00
CA ALA A 238 -14.81 -12.59 2.31
C ALA A 238 -15.25 -13.49 1.14
N ARG A 239 -14.89 -13.13 -0.10
CA ARG A 239 -15.13 -13.93 -1.32
C ARG A 239 -13.98 -14.89 -1.63
N GLY A 240 -13.01 -15.02 -0.72
CA GLY A 240 -11.83 -15.87 -0.91
C GLY A 240 -10.76 -15.27 -1.83
N LYS A 241 -10.90 -13.99 -2.21
CA LYS A 241 -9.87 -13.24 -2.92
C LYS A 241 -8.95 -12.59 -1.90
N PHE A 242 -7.79 -13.19 -1.75
CA PHE A 242 -6.68 -12.63 -0.98
C PHE A 242 -6.06 -11.50 -1.77
#